data_AF-A0A098PU15-F1
#
_entry.id   AF-A0A098PU15-F1
#
_cell.length_a   1.000
_cell.length_b   1.000
_cell.length_c   1.000
_cell.angle_alpha   90.00
_cell.angle_beta   90.00
_cell.angle_gamma   90.00
#
_symmetry.space_group_name_H-M   'P 1'
#
loop_
_entity.id
_entity.type
_entity.pdbx_description
1 polymer ?
#
loop_
_entity_poly.entity_id
_entity_poly.type
_entity_poly.pdbx_seq_one_letter_code
_entity_poly.pdbx_strand_id
1 'polypeptide(L)'
;MDMNDDAQDALIQIAVAAGHLETLIASLQQQTQDAQAQMQATREQEEAKFKQAMVALFQAQQQCMESALLPRIAWAWKIIATLAMCFVLLLAGFFLLLNQANDQLHAARARAAAADVRADVQEAAKHVEITSCGGRPCIKLDTRTPTWKSQGSDYILVDAPSNHTTRKRP
;
A
#
# COMPACT_ATOMS: atom_id res chain seq x y z
N MET A 1 -6.04 45.10 101.01
CA MET A 1 -6.98 45.50 99.95
C MET A 1 -6.27 45.65 98.61
N ASP A 2 -4.93 45.74 98.56
CA ASP A 2 -4.13 46.05 97.36
C ASP A 2 -4.12 45.01 96.22
N MET A 3 -4.28 43.72 96.50
CA MET A 3 -4.07 42.67 95.48
C MET A 3 -5.11 42.66 94.35
N ASN A 4 -6.26 43.32 94.53
CA ASN A 4 -7.32 43.40 93.53
C ASN A 4 -7.10 44.55 92.53
N ASP A 5 -6.42 45.62 92.94
CA ASP A 5 -6.15 46.78 92.08
C ASP A 5 -5.02 46.46 91.08
N ASP A 6 -3.97 45.77 91.54
CA ASP A 6 -2.88 45.30 90.66
C ASP A 6 -3.38 44.31 89.59
N ALA A 7 -4.35 43.46 89.94
CA ALA A 7 -4.95 42.52 89.00
C ALA A 7 -5.81 43.22 87.94
N GLN A 8 -6.50 44.29 88.30
CA GLN A 8 -7.26 45.10 87.34
C GLN A 8 -6.33 45.86 86.39
N ASP A 9 -5.23 46.43 86.88
CA ASP A 9 -4.30 47.18 86.04
C ASP A 9 -3.58 46.24 85.03
N ALA A 10 -3.21 45.04 85.46
CA ALA A 10 -2.66 44.02 84.57
C ALA A 10 -3.63 43.60 83.45
N LEU A 11 -4.93 43.44 83.77
CA LEU A 11 -5.95 43.10 82.77
C LEU A 11 -6.18 44.23 81.76
N ILE A 12 -6.12 45.50 82.20
CA ILE A 12 -6.25 46.65 81.32
C ILE A 12 -5.07 46.72 80.35
N GLN A 13 -3.84 46.51 80.82
CA GLN A 13 -2.65 46.49 79.96
C GLN A 13 -2.72 45.36 78.92
N ILE A 14 -3.17 44.16 79.31
CA ILE A 14 -3.34 43.03 78.39
C ILE A 14 -4.43 43.32 77.35
N ALA A 15 -5.54 43.94 77.74
CA ALA A 15 -6.62 44.29 76.81
C ALA A 15 -6.17 45.32 75.76
N VAL A 16 -5.36 46.31 76.16
CA VAL A 16 -4.79 47.31 75.24
C VAL A 16 -3.78 46.67 74.29
N ALA A 17 -2.91 45.78 74.79
CA ALA A 17 -1.96 45.05 73.97
C ALA A 17 -2.67 44.14 72.94
N ALA A 18 -3.75 43.47 73.33
CA ALA A 18 -4.57 42.64 72.45
C ALA A 18 -5.24 43.46 71.34
N GLY A 19 -5.84 44.61 71.68
CA GLY A 19 -6.44 45.51 70.69
C GLY A 19 -5.42 46.05 69.68
N HIS A 20 -4.20 46.35 70.13
CA HIS A 20 -3.11 46.74 69.22
C HIS A 20 -2.71 45.59 68.28
N LEU A 21 -2.67 44.36 68.78
CA LEU A 21 -2.38 43.18 67.97
C LEU A 21 -3.45 42.94 66.90
N GLU A 22 -4.73 43.09 67.24
CA GLU A 22 -5.85 42.96 66.30
C GLU A 22 -5.74 43.99 65.17
N THR A 23 -5.39 45.23 65.48
CA THR A 23 -5.17 46.27 64.45
C THR A 23 -3.98 45.98 63.53
N LEU A 24 -2.91 45.37 64.06
CA LEU A 24 -1.75 44.95 63.25
C LEU A 24 -2.08 43.77 62.35
N ILE A 25 -2.85 42.80 62.84
CA ILE A 25 -3.31 41.66 62.04
C ILE A 25 -4.23 42.14 60.93
N ALA A 26 -5.17 43.04 61.24
CA ALA A 26 -6.06 43.63 60.24
C ALA A 26 -5.28 44.39 59.16
N SER A 27 -4.26 45.16 59.53
CA SER A 27 -3.44 45.91 58.55
C SER A 27 -2.56 44.99 57.70
N LEU A 28 -1.97 43.93 58.26
CA LEU A 28 -1.23 42.92 57.50
C LEU A 28 -2.13 42.12 56.55
N GLN A 29 -3.34 41.78 56.99
CA GLN A 29 -4.31 41.07 56.17
C GLN A 29 -4.80 41.92 55.00
N GLN A 30 -4.98 43.22 55.22
CA GLN A 30 -5.34 44.16 54.16
C GLN A 30 -4.18 44.34 53.16
N GLN A 31 -2.96 44.52 53.66
CA GLN A 31 -1.77 44.67 52.82
C GLN A 31 -1.48 43.43 51.97
N THR A 32 -1.75 42.24 52.51
CA THR A 32 -1.60 40.98 51.76
C THR A 32 -2.66 40.80 50.69
N GLN A 33 -3.92 41.18 50.94
CA GLN A 33 -4.96 41.15 49.90
C GLN A 33 -4.66 42.12 48.75
N ASP A 34 -4.20 43.33 49.06
CA ASP A 34 -3.83 44.31 48.04
C ASP A 34 -2.61 43.86 47.23
N ALA A 35 -1.61 43.28 47.89
CA ALA A 35 -0.45 42.68 47.22
C ALA A 35 -0.85 41.50 46.33
N GLN A 36 -1.80 40.67 46.77
CA GLN A 36 -2.27 39.52 46.02
C GLN A 36 -3.07 39.93 44.78
N ALA A 37 -3.91 40.98 44.89
CA ALA A 37 -4.64 41.56 43.76
C ALA A 37 -3.69 42.16 42.71
N GLN A 38 -2.64 42.86 43.15
CA GLN A 38 -1.62 43.42 42.26
C GLN A 38 -0.78 42.31 41.59
N MET A 39 -0.46 41.23 42.31
CA MET A 39 0.27 40.09 41.74
C MET A 39 -0.56 39.33 40.70
N GLN A 40 -1.87 39.18 40.89
CA GLN A 40 -2.74 38.51 39.92
C GLN A 40 -2.82 39.29 38.60
N ALA A 41 -3.03 40.62 38.67
CA ALA A 41 -3.03 41.46 37.48
C ALA A 41 -1.68 41.44 36.74
N THR A 42 -0.57 41.35 37.48
CA THR A 42 0.77 41.27 36.89
C THR A 42 1.04 39.91 36.23
N ARG A 43 0.59 38.81 36.86
CA ARG A 43 0.70 37.45 36.31
C ARG A 43 -0.03 37.30 34.99
N GLU A 44 -1.24 37.83 34.87
CA GLU A 44 -2.02 37.75 33.63
C GLU A 44 -1.33 38.49 32.47
N GLN A 45 -0.73 39.65 32.77
CA GLN A 45 -0.01 40.42 31.77
C GLN A 45 1.31 39.76 31.35
N GLU A 46 2.02 39.14 32.29
CA GLU A 46 3.22 38.35 32.00
C GLU A 46 2.89 37.07 31.22
N GLU A 47 1.81 36.37 31.56
CA GLU A 47 1.34 35.20 30.83
C GLU A 47 0.92 35.54 29.40
N ALA A 48 0.25 36.67 29.18
CA ALA A 48 -0.13 37.11 27.84
C ALA A 48 1.11 37.40 26.99
N LYS A 49 2.10 38.11 27.55
CA LYS A 49 3.38 38.38 26.88
C LYS A 49 4.17 37.10 26.62
N PHE A 50 4.18 36.16 27.57
CA PHE A 50 4.87 34.87 27.43
C PHE A 50 4.20 33.99 26.37
N LYS A 51 2.87 33.91 26.37
CA LYS A 51 2.12 33.18 25.33
C LYS A 51 2.36 33.80 23.96
N GLN A 52 2.32 35.14 23.85
CA GLN A 52 2.59 35.83 22.59
C GLN A 52 4.04 35.62 22.11
N ALA A 53 5.02 35.67 23.02
CA ALA A 53 6.42 35.38 22.72
C ALA A 53 6.62 33.93 22.29
N MET A 54 6.00 32.95 22.98
CA MET A 54 6.04 31.54 22.59
C MET A 54 5.44 31.32 21.21
N VAL A 55 4.29 31.92 20.91
CA VAL A 55 3.64 31.79 19.59
C VAL A 55 4.53 32.39 18.50
N ALA A 56 5.15 33.55 18.76
CA ALA A 56 6.09 34.16 17.81
C ALA A 56 7.34 33.29 17.58
N LEU A 57 7.89 32.68 18.63
CA LEU A 57 9.01 31.74 18.55
C LEU A 57 8.63 30.47 17.78
N PHE A 58 7.45 29.93 18.05
CA PHE A 58 6.94 28.73 17.37
C PHE A 58 6.68 28.99 15.89
N GLN A 59 6.11 30.15 15.55
CA GLN A 59 5.91 30.57 14.16
C GLN A 59 7.24 30.75 13.43
N ALA A 60 8.23 31.40 14.05
CA ALA A 60 9.56 31.54 13.46
C ALA A 60 10.26 30.18 13.25
N GLN A 61 10.11 29.25 14.21
CA GLN A 61 10.67 27.91 14.11
C GLN A 61 9.96 27.07 13.05
N GLN A 62 8.63 27.15 12.94
CA GLN A 62 7.85 26.47 11.91
C GLN A 62 8.16 27.01 10.51
N GLN A 63 8.30 28.34 10.33
CA GLN A 63 8.66 28.93 9.04
C GLN A 63 10.04 28.47 8.55
N CYS A 64 11.03 28.38 9.45
CA CYS A 64 12.34 27.82 9.13
C CYS A 64 12.26 26.33 8.77
N MET A 65 11.39 25.57 9.43
CA MET A 65 11.22 24.15 9.11
C MET A 65 10.46 23.93 7.80
N GLU A 66 9.30 24.57 7.59
CA GLU A 66 8.50 24.39 6.37
C GLU A 66 9.26 24.80 5.09
N SER A 67 10.01 25.89 5.14
CA SER A 67 10.84 26.35 4.02
C SER A 67 12.01 25.40 3.71
N ALA A 68 12.54 24.68 4.71
CA ALA A 68 13.60 23.69 4.52
C ALA A 68 13.09 22.30 4.13
N LEU A 69 11.86 21.93 4.51
CA LEU A 69 11.30 20.60 4.27
C LEU A 69 10.73 20.43 2.85
N LEU A 70 9.98 21.41 2.36
CA LEU A 70 9.36 21.34 1.03
C LEU A 70 10.35 21.09 -0.13
N PRO A 71 11.51 21.77 -0.22
CA PRO A 71 12.44 21.51 -1.33
C PRO A 71 13.06 20.11 -1.26
N ARG A 72 13.30 19.59 -0.04
CA ARG A 72 13.82 18.23 0.13
C ARG A 72 12.81 17.16 -0.22
N ILE A 73 11.54 17.36 0.12
CA ILE A 73 10.46 16.43 -0.25
C ILE A 73 10.28 16.43 -1.78
N ALA A 74 10.29 17.60 -2.43
CA ALA A 74 10.18 17.70 -3.89
C ALA A 74 11.35 16.99 -4.60
N TRP A 75 12.57 17.10 -4.07
CA TRP A 75 13.74 16.41 -4.62
C TRP A 75 13.68 14.89 -4.39
N ALA A 76 13.23 14.45 -3.21
CA ALA A 76 13.01 13.03 -2.93
C ALA A 76 11.96 12.41 -3.87
N TRP A 77 10.85 13.12 -4.12
CA TRP A 77 9.83 12.68 -5.07
C TRP A 77 10.35 12.60 -6.51
N LYS A 78 11.21 13.53 -6.93
CA LYS A 78 11.89 13.45 -8.23
C LYS A 78 12.73 12.18 -8.35
N ILE A 79 13.49 11.81 -7.32
CA ILE A 79 14.30 10.58 -7.32
C ILE A 79 13.43 9.33 -7.34
N ILE A 80 12.35 9.31 -6.56
CA ILE A 80 11.42 8.18 -6.55
C ILE A 80 10.79 8.01 -7.94
N ALA A 81 10.36 9.10 -8.57
CA ALA A 81 9.78 9.07 -9.90
C ALA A 81 10.78 8.58 -10.97
N THR A 82 12.03 9.04 -10.93
CA THR A 82 13.07 8.58 -11.88
C THR A 82 13.42 7.11 -11.67
N LEU A 83 13.51 6.66 -10.41
CA LEU A 83 13.78 5.26 -10.09
C LEU A 83 12.63 4.35 -10.56
N ALA A 84 11.39 4.75 -10.32
CA ALA A 84 10.20 4.03 -10.77
C ALA A 84 10.14 3.96 -12.31
N MET A 85 10.41 5.06 -13.01
CA MET A 85 10.45 5.09 -14.47
C MET A 85 11.54 4.15 -15.01
N CYS A 86 12.74 4.18 -14.42
CA CYS A 86 13.85 3.30 -14.79
C CYS A 86 13.50 1.82 -14.56
N PHE A 87 12.88 1.51 -13.43
CA PHE A 87 12.44 0.15 -13.10
C PHE A 87 11.40 -0.38 -14.08
N VAL A 88 10.40 0.43 -14.45
CA VAL A 88 9.41 0.06 -15.48
C VAL A 88 10.09 -0.17 -16.83
N LEU A 89 11.05 0.67 -17.21
CA LEU A 89 11.80 0.52 -18.47
C LEU A 89 12.59 -0.80 -18.51
N LEU A 90 13.23 -1.16 -17.39
CA LEU A 90 13.97 -2.42 -17.25
C LEU A 90 13.03 -3.62 -17.33
N LEU A 91 11.89 -3.58 -16.65
CA LEU A 91 10.89 -4.65 -16.72
C LEU A 91 10.32 -4.81 -18.13
N ALA A 92 9.99 -3.70 -18.80
CA ALA A 92 9.49 -3.72 -20.17
C ALA A 92 10.53 -4.29 -21.14
N GLY A 93 11.79 -3.87 -21.02
CA GLY A 93 12.89 -4.41 -21.81
C GLY A 93 13.09 -5.92 -21.56
N PHE A 94 13.14 -6.34 -20.30
CA PHE A 94 13.28 -7.74 -19.92
C PHE A 94 12.12 -8.60 -20.43
N PHE A 95 10.88 -8.11 -20.31
CA PHE A 95 9.70 -8.79 -20.82
C PHE A 95 9.72 -8.94 -22.34
N LEU A 96 10.16 -7.91 -23.07
CA LEU A 96 10.34 -7.98 -24.53
C LEU A 96 11.38 -9.03 -24.93
N LEU A 97 12.52 -9.09 -24.25
CA LEU A 97 13.56 -10.09 -24.50
C LEU A 97 13.03 -11.52 -24.25
N LEU A 98 12.31 -11.73 -23.16
CA LEU A 98 11.68 -13.02 -22.86
C LEU A 98 10.65 -13.40 -23.92
N ASN A 99 9.84 -12.44 -24.38
CA ASN A 99 8.83 -12.72 -25.40
C ASN A 99 9.47 -13.09 -26.74
N GLN A 100 10.55 -12.40 -27.15
CA GLN A 100 11.31 -12.78 -28.34
C GLN A 100 11.95 -14.17 -28.22
N ALA A 101 12.53 -14.49 -27.08
CA ALA A 101 13.09 -15.81 -26.83
C ALA A 101 11.99 -16.90 -26.85
N ASN A 102 10.83 -16.60 -26.29
CA ASN A 102 9.69 -17.50 -26.27
C ASN A 102 9.09 -17.70 -27.67
N ASP A 103 8.97 -16.65 -28.49
CA ASP A 103 8.53 -16.74 -29.87
C ASP A 103 9.47 -17.63 -30.71
N GLN A 104 10.78 -17.50 -30.50
CA GLN A 104 11.76 -18.36 -31.16
C GLN A 104 11.60 -19.83 -30.73
N LEU A 105 11.37 -20.09 -29.44
CA LEU A 105 11.08 -21.44 -28.95
C LEU A 105 9.77 -22.00 -29.51
N HIS A 106 8.72 -21.19 -29.60
CA HIS A 106 7.43 -21.60 -30.17
C HIS A 106 7.55 -21.89 -31.67
N ALA A 107 8.30 -21.09 -32.41
CA ALA A 107 8.58 -21.34 -33.82
C ALA A 107 9.40 -22.63 -34.02
N ALA A 108 10.39 -22.89 -33.16
CA ALA A 108 11.17 -24.12 -33.19
C ALA A 108 10.31 -25.36 -32.83
N ARG A 109 9.48 -25.26 -31.78
CA ARG A 109 8.52 -26.32 -31.41
C ARG A 109 7.47 -26.57 -32.48
N ALA A 110 6.96 -25.53 -33.15
CA ALA A 110 6.01 -25.68 -34.24
C ALA A 110 6.63 -26.42 -35.44
N ARG A 111 7.91 -26.17 -35.74
CA ARG A 111 8.64 -26.92 -36.78
C ARG A 111 8.93 -28.36 -36.36
N ALA A 112 9.26 -28.61 -35.09
CA ALA A 112 9.45 -29.97 -34.57
C ALA A 112 8.14 -30.76 -34.58
N ALA A 113 7.02 -30.16 -34.15
CA ALA A 113 5.71 -30.77 -34.20
C ALA A 113 5.26 -31.06 -35.65
N ALA A 114 5.55 -30.15 -36.59
CA ALA A 114 5.28 -30.39 -38.01
C ALA A 114 6.17 -31.49 -38.62
N ALA A 115 7.38 -31.70 -38.09
CA ALA A 115 8.27 -32.77 -38.51
C ALA A 115 7.82 -34.12 -37.95
N ASP A 116 7.41 -34.19 -36.68
CA ASP A 116 6.82 -35.40 -36.06
C ASP A 116 5.55 -35.83 -36.81
N VAL A 117 4.63 -34.89 -37.05
CA VAL A 117 3.39 -35.19 -37.79
C VAL A 117 3.69 -35.67 -39.21
N ARG A 118 4.75 -35.17 -39.87
CA ARG A 118 5.15 -35.68 -41.19
C ARG A 118 5.73 -37.08 -41.12
N ALA A 119 6.47 -37.43 -40.07
CA ALA A 119 6.97 -38.79 -39.86
C ALA A 119 5.80 -39.75 -39.61
N ASP A 120 4.86 -39.37 -38.73
CA ASP A 120 3.65 -40.17 -38.43
C ASP A 120 2.77 -40.35 -39.67
N VAL A 121 2.57 -39.29 -40.47
CA VAL A 121 1.80 -39.37 -41.71
C VAL A 121 2.54 -40.18 -42.77
N GLN A 122 3.86 -40.14 -42.83
CA GLN A 122 4.65 -40.95 -43.76
C GLN A 122 4.63 -42.45 -43.37
N GLU A 123 4.60 -42.75 -42.07
CA GLU A 123 4.46 -44.12 -41.56
C GLU A 123 3.04 -44.67 -41.75
N ALA A 124 2.02 -43.83 -41.57
CA ALA A 124 0.63 -44.16 -41.91
C ALA A 124 0.39 -44.28 -43.42
N ALA A 125 1.04 -43.44 -44.25
CA ALA A 125 0.95 -43.51 -45.70
C ALA A 125 1.69 -44.73 -46.29
N LYS A 126 2.70 -45.29 -45.60
CA LYS A 126 3.28 -46.58 -45.99
C LYS A 126 2.27 -47.73 -45.90
N HIS A 127 1.23 -47.60 -45.07
CA HIS A 127 0.17 -48.59 -44.92
C HIS A 127 -1.00 -48.37 -45.90
N VAL A 128 -1.04 -47.24 -46.62
CA VAL A 128 -2.09 -46.94 -47.59
C VAL A 128 -1.44 -46.50 -48.91
N GLU A 129 -1.34 -47.41 -49.86
CA GLU A 129 -0.92 -47.12 -51.23
C GLU A 129 -2.01 -46.27 -51.93
N ILE A 130 -2.04 -44.96 -51.65
CA ILE A 130 -2.96 -44.01 -52.29
C ILE A 130 -2.50 -43.83 -53.73
N THR A 131 -3.23 -44.43 -54.67
CA THR A 131 -2.96 -44.30 -56.10
C THR A 131 -3.93 -43.27 -56.68
N SER A 132 -3.41 -42.36 -57.51
CA SER A 132 -4.24 -41.37 -58.20
C SER A 132 -4.94 -42.04 -59.37
N CYS A 133 -6.25 -42.26 -59.25
CA CYS A 133 -7.07 -42.66 -60.38
C CYS A 133 -7.67 -41.39 -61.00
N GLY A 134 -7.10 -40.93 -62.11
CA GLY A 134 -7.72 -39.87 -62.92
C GLY A 134 -7.95 -38.54 -62.18
N GLY A 135 -7.08 -38.16 -61.24
CA GLY A 135 -7.14 -36.87 -60.54
C GLY A 135 -8.02 -36.85 -59.28
N ARG A 136 -8.53 -38.00 -58.81
CA ARG A 136 -9.21 -38.14 -57.52
C ARG A 136 -8.45 -39.13 -56.64
N PRO A 137 -8.31 -38.88 -55.33
CA PRO A 137 -7.62 -39.80 -54.42
C PRO A 137 -8.43 -41.09 -54.30
N CYS A 138 -7.84 -42.23 -54.66
CA CYS A 138 -8.46 -43.54 -54.56
C CYS A 138 -7.66 -44.43 -53.62
N ILE A 139 -8.37 -45.14 -52.74
CA ILE A 139 -7.78 -46.08 -51.80
C ILE A 139 -7.87 -47.46 -52.44
N LYS A 140 -6.73 -48.11 -52.65
CA LYS A 140 -6.67 -49.47 -53.20
C LYS A 140 -7.04 -50.46 -52.09
N LEU A 141 -8.24 -51.03 -52.19
CA LEU A 141 -8.69 -52.09 -51.28
C LEU A 141 -8.16 -53.45 -51.72
N ASP A 142 -7.62 -54.23 -50.78
CA ASP A 142 -7.30 -55.64 -51.00
C ASP A 142 -8.62 -56.43 -51.21
N THR A 143 -8.63 -57.35 -52.16
CA THR A 143 -9.79 -58.15 -52.57
C THR A 143 -10.29 -59.11 -51.49
N ARG A 144 -9.57 -59.24 -50.38
CA ARG A 144 -9.93 -60.06 -49.21
C ARG A 144 -10.64 -59.28 -48.09
N THR A 145 -10.89 -57.98 -48.27
CA THR A 145 -11.49 -57.13 -47.23
C THR A 145 -13.00 -57.40 -47.13
N PRO A 146 -13.56 -57.72 -45.94
CA PRO A 146 -14.98 -58.00 -45.79
C PRO A 146 -15.81 -56.73 -46.06
N THR A 147 -16.71 -56.81 -47.05
CA THR A 147 -17.63 -55.72 -47.43
C THR A 147 -19.00 -55.99 -46.82
N TRP A 148 -19.61 -54.97 -46.22
CA TRP A 148 -20.97 -55.05 -45.69
C TRP A 148 -21.92 -54.28 -46.62
N LYS A 149 -22.97 -54.95 -47.09
CA LYS A 149 -23.98 -54.35 -47.97
C LYS A 149 -25.18 -53.89 -47.16
N SER A 150 -25.53 -52.61 -47.28
CA SER A 150 -26.78 -52.07 -46.74
C SER A 150 -27.37 -51.05 -47.71
N GLN A 151 -28.67 -51.17 -47.98
CA GLN A 151 -29.46 -50.29 -48.87
C GLN A 151 -28.78 -49.88 -50.20
N GLY A 152 -28.26 -50.86 -50.95
CA GLY A 152 -27.77 -50.62 -52.31
C GLY A 152 -26.35 -50.05 -52.42
N SER A 153 -25.63 -49.91 -51.30
CA SER A 153 -24.24 -49.46 -51.25
C SER A 153 -23.35 -50.44 -50.50
N ASP A 154 -22.12 -50.60 -51.01
CA ASP A 154 -21.09 -51.45 -50.44
C ASP A 154 -20.23 -50.61 -49.47
N TYR A 155 -20.25 -50.97 -48.19
CA TYR A 155 -19.49 -50.32 -47.14
C TYR A 155 -18.32 -51.18 -46.68
N ILE A 156 -17.21 -50.53 -46.36
CA ILE A 156 -16.01 -51.13 -45.80
C ILE A 156 -15.78 -50.55 -44.42
N LEU A 157 -15.51 -51.39 -43.41
CA LEU A 157 -15.22 -50.91 -42.07
C LEU A 157 -13.73 -50.53 -42.02
N VAL A 158 -13.46 -49.24 -41.92
CA VAL A 158 -12.11 -48.72 -41.69
C VAL A 158 -11.99 -48.41 -40.21
N ASP A 159 -11.28 -49.26 -39.48
CA ASP A 159 -10.97 -49.00 -38.07
C ASP A 159 -9.98 -47.84 -37.96
N ALA A 160 -10.51 -46.63 -37.76
CA ALA A 160 -9.70 -45.49 -37.37
C ALA A 160 -9.52 -45.52 -35.84
N PRO A 161 -8.29 -45.42 -35.30
CA PRO A 161 -8.10 -45.25 -33.86
C PRO A 161 -8.82 -43.96 -33.42
N SER A 162 -9.83 -44.11 -32.56
CA SER A 162 -10.67 -43.01 -32.11
C SER A 162 -9.90 -42.10 -31.16
N ASN A 163 -9.20 -41.09 -31.69
CA ASN A 163 -8.69 -39.97 -30.90
C ASN A 163 -9.85 -39.04 -30.54
N HIS A 164 -10.62 -39.45 -29.53
CA HIS A 164 -11.73 -38.69 -28.98
C HIS A 164 -11.20 -37.53 -28.12
N THR A 165 -10.76 -36.43 -28.74
CA THR A 165 -10.52 -35.17 -28.01
C THR A 165 -11.70 -34.24 -28.23
N THR A 166 -12.63 -34.30 -27.27
CA THR A 166 -13.88 -33.56 -27.19
C THR A 166 -13.63 -32.05 -27.24
N ARG A 167 -13.94 -31.41 -28.38
CA ARG A 167 -13.95 -29.95 -28.53
C ARG A 167 -15.29 -29.40 -28.02
N LYS A 168 -15.34 -28.90 -26.78
CA LYS A 168 -16.36 -27.90 -26.41
C LYS A 168 -15.84 -26.51 -26.82
N ARG A 169 -16.62 -25.84 -27.65
CA ARG A 169 -16.44 -24.45 -28.13
C ARG A 169 -17.52 -23.57 -27.48
N PRO A 170 -17.42 -22.26 -27.67
CA PRO A 170 -17.10 -21.22 -26.68
C PRO A 170 -18.26 -20.82 -25.75
#